data_AF-A0A1Q7ZH47-F1
#
_entry.id   AF-A0A1Q7ZH47-F1
#
_cell.length_a   1.000
_cell.length_b   1.000
_cell.length_c   1.000
_cell.angle_alpha   90.00
_cell.angle_beta   90.00
_cell.angle_gamma   90.00
#
_symmetry.space_group_name_H-M   'P 1'
#
loop_
_entity.id
_entity.type
_entity.pdbx_description
1 polymer ?
#
loop_
_entity_poly.entity_id
_entity_poly.type
_entity_poly.pdbx_seq_one_letter_code
_entity_poly.pdbx_strand_id
1 'polypeptide(L)'
;MVQIGARKMFLDDVLDHLFYHARRGGALAVSGQLDPSAFQSLAAKGSVFHHDGASWFLIHSRNPAVLAAIHRTDAFLTRLEGEWCIGP
;
A
#
# COMPACT_ATOMS: atom_id res chain seq x y z
N MET A 1 7.40 11.33 0.10
CA MET A 1 6.60 10.10 0.08
C MET A 1 7.48 8.97 0.59
N VAL A 2 7.01 8.14 1.53
CA VAL A 2 7.81 7.04 2.10
C VAL A 2 7.30 5.72 1.52
N GLN A 3 8.21 4.88 1.04
CA GLN A 3 7.91 3.53 0.59
C GLN A 3 8.36 2.53 1.65
N ILE A 4 7.52 1.52 1.89
CA ILE A 4 7.76 0.51 2.92
C ILE A 4 7.69 -0.84 2.25
N GLY A 5 8.78 -1.59 2.35
CA GLY A 5 8.89 -2.94 1.81
C GLY A 5 9.35 -3.90 2.89
N ALA A 6 8.81 -5.11 2.88
CA ALA A 6 9.21 -6.19 3.77
C ALA A 6 9.32 -7.48 2.97
N ARG A 7 10.24 -8.36 3.38
CA ARG A 7 10.13 -9.77 2.98
C ARG A 7 8.90 -10.35 3.65
N LYS A 8 8.19 -11.25 2.96
CA LYS A 8 6.92 -11.83 3.44
C LYS A 8 6.99 -12.33 4.90
N MET A 9 8.10 -12.95 5.31
CA MET A 9 8.29 -13.48 6.67
C MET A 9 8.47 -12.42 7.76
N PHE A 10 8.78 -11.18 7.40
CA PHE A 10 9.02 -10.06 8.32
C PHE A 10 8.01 -8.94 8.18
N LEU A 11 6.94 -9.15 7.40
CA LEU A 11 5.94 -8.11 7.16
C LEU A 11 5.31 -7.65 8.48
N ASP A 12 4.98 -8.59 9.36
CA ASP A 12 4.35 -8.26 10.63
C ASP A 12 5.29 -7.47 11.56
N ASP A 13 6.58 -7.82 11.61
CA ASP A 13 7.59 -7.09 12.39
C ASP A 13 7.79 -5.66 11.88
N VAL A 14 7.85 -5.49 10.55
CA VAL A 14 7.98 -4.17 9.92
C VAL A 14 6.75 -3.31 10.22
N LEU A 15 5.55 -3.89 10.15
CA LEU A 15 4.31 -3.18 10.49
C LEU A 15 4.26 -2.79 11.96
N ASP A 16 4.68 -3.66 12.88
CA ASP A 16 4.74 -3.33 14.31
C ASP A 16 5.71 -2.19 14.59
N HIS A 17 6.89 -2.22 13.98
CA HIS A 17 7.87 -1.14 14.13
C HIS A 17 7.35 0.18 13.55
N LEU A 18 6.72 0.12 12.37
CA LEU A 18 6.13 1.29 11.72
C LEU A 18 5.03 1.92 12.59
N PHE A 19 4.10 1.12 13.09
CA PHE A 19 3.01 1.61 13.93
C PHE A 19 3.51 2.16 15.26
N TYR A 20 4.48 1.50 15.89
CA TYR A 20 5.12 1.99 17.10
C TYR A 20 5.76 3.37 16.86
N HIS A 21 6.55 3.50 15.80
CA HIS A 21 7.21 4.75 15.45
C HIS A 21 6.21 5.87 15.13
N ALA A 22 5.18 5.58 14.33
CA ALA A 22 4.13 6.53 13.96
C ALA A 22 3.35 7.02 15.19
N ARG A 23 2.94 6.11 16.07
CA ARG A 23 2.22 6.44 17.32
C ARG A 23 3.09 7.26 18.27
N ARG A 24 4.38 6.92 18.40
CA ARG A 24 5.33 7.70 19.21
C ARG A 24 5.51 9.12 18.67
N GLY A 25 5.38 9.30 17.36
CA GLY A 25 5.36 10.60 16.70
C GLY A 25 4.02 11.35 16.79
N GLY A 26 2.99 10.79 17.44
CA GLY A 26 1.67 11.41 17.58
C GLY A 26 0.72 11.18 16.41
N ALA A 27 1.04 10.29 15.47
CA ALA A 27 0.15 9.98 14.35
C ALA A 27 -1.09 9.20 14.82
N LEU A 28 -2.28 9.62 14.36
CA LEU A 28 -3.56 8.96 14.63
C LEU A 28 -3.98 8.01 13.49
N ALA A 29 -3.54 8.29 12.27
CA ALA A 29 -3.80 7.49 11.09
C ALA A 29 -2.63 7.61 10.11
N VAL A 30 -2.49 6.61 9.24
CA VAL A 30 -1.58 6.63 8.09
C VAL A 30 -2.44 6.50 6.84
N SER A 31 -2.25 7.41 5.89
CA SER A 31 -2.89 7.36 4.58
C SER A 31 -1.84 7.08 3.50
N GLY A 32 -2.28 6.39 2.45
CA GLY A 32 -1.42 6.03 1.33
C GLY A 32 -1.93 4.81 0.58
N GLN A 33 -1.13 4.35 -0.36
CA GLN A 33 -1.43 3.14 -1.12
C GLN A 33 -1.03 1.90 -0.32
N LEU A 34 -1.93 0.92 -0.32
CA LEU A 34 -1.74 -0.36 0.35
C LEU A 34 -1.48 -1.44 -0.70
N ASP A 35 -0.44 -2.24 -0.49
CA ASP A 35 -0.22 -3.46 -1.27
C ASP A 35 -1.25 -4.52 -0.83
N PRO A 36 -2.06 -5.09 -1.76
CA PRO A 36 -3.12 -6.02 -1.36
C PRO A 36 -2.60 -7.28 -0.65
N SER A 37 -1.34 -7.69 -0.88
CA SER A 37 -0.74 -8.81 -0.17
C SER A 37 -0.52 -8.54 1.33
N ALA A 38 -0.42 -7.26 1.71
CA ALA A 38 -0.28 -6.84 3.11
C ALA A 38 -1.62 -6.66 3.83
N PHE A 39 -2.75 -6.70 3.12
CA PHE A 39 -4.07 -6.43 3.67
C PHE A 39 -4.41 -7.33 4.86
N GLN A 40 -4.13 -8.64 4.76
CA GLN A 40 -4.43 -9.61 5.82
C GLN A 40 -3.62 -9.33 7.09
N SER A 41 -2.32 -9.05 6.97
CA SER A 41 -1.47 -8.67 8.10
C SER A 41 -1.93 -7.39 8.78
N LEU A 42 -2.33 -6.38 7.98
CA LEU A 42 -2.85 -5.12 8.51
C LEU A 42 -4.19 -5.30 9.24
N ALA A 43 -5.10 -6.10 8.66
CA ALA A 43 -6.39 -6.42 9.26
C ALA A 43 -6.23 -7.20 10.58
N ALA A 44 -5.33 -8.19 10.61
CA ALA A 44 -5.05 -8.99 11.81
C ALA A 44 -4.51 -8.14 12.98
N LYS A 45 -3.86 -7.01 12.69
CA LYS A 45 -3.37 -6.05 13.70
C LYS A 45 -4.43 -5.05 14.17
N GLY A 46 -5.70 -5.23 13.78
CA GLY A 46 -6.82 -4.38 14.20
C GLY A 46 -6.87 -3.03 13.49
N SER A 47 -6.29 -2.92 12.29
CA SER A 47 -6.33 -1.69 11.49
C SER A 47 -7.73 -1.41 10.97
N VAL A 48 -8.18 -0.16 11.07
CA VAL A 48 -9.41 0.31 10.43
C VAL A 48 -9.04 0.91 9.07
N PHE A 49 -9.70 0.44 8.02
CA PHE A 49 -9.47 0.93 6.66
C PHE A 49 -10.52 1.96 6.29
N HIS A 50 -10.06 3.14 5.88
CA HIS A 50 -10.89 4.16 5.24
C HIS A 50 -10.48 4.25 3.78
N HIS A 51 -11.44 4.10 2.88
CA HIS A 51 -11.26 4.30 1.45
C HIS A 51 -12.22 5.40 1.01
N ASP A 52 -11.68 6.51 0.51
CA ASP A 52 -12.41 7.70 0.08
C ASP A 52 -13.27 7.50 -1.18
N GLY A 53 -13.17 6.33 -1.83
CA GLY A 53 -13.90 6.02 -3.06
C GLY A 53 -13.28 6.61 -4.33
N ALA A 54 -12.19 7.38 -4.21
CA ALA A 54 -11.54 8.09 -5.32
C ALA A 54 -10.50 7.24 -6.06
N SER A 55 -10.01 6.15 -5.47
CA SER A 55 -8.83 5.45 -5.99
C SER A 55 -9.19 4.25 -6.90
N TRP A 56 -9.79 4.51 -8.05
CA TRP A 56 -9.84 3.51 -9.13
C TRP A 56 -8.68 3.75 -10.11
N PHE A 57 -7.69 2.87 -10.08
CA PHE A 57 -6.62 2.88 -11.07
C PHE A 57 -7.11 2.26 -12.38
N LEU A 58 -7.12 3.03 -13.48
CA LEU A 58 -7.19 2.46 -14.82
C LEU A 58 -5.78 2.09 -15.27
N ILE A 59 -5.51 0.79 -15.40
CA ILE A 59 -4.20 0.27 -15.77
C ILE A 59 -4.25 -0.16 -17.23
N HIS A 60 -3.36 0.42 -18.03
CA HIS A 60 -3.17 0.03 -19.42
C HIS A 60 -1.68 -0.20 -19.71
N SER A 61 -1.37 -1.33 -20.34
CA SER A 61 -0.03 -1.65 -20.83
C SER A 61 -0.15 -2.41 -22.14
N ARG A 62 0.73 -2.08 -23.10
CA ARG A 62 0.87 -2.85 -24.33
C ARG A 62 1.55 -4.20 -24.09
N ASN A 63 2.24 -4.34 -22.96
CA ASN A 63 2.89 -5.59 -22.57
C ASN A 63 1.95 -6.39 -21.64
N PRO A 64 1.41 -7.53 -22.09
CA PRO A 64 0.49 -8.33 -21.30
C PRO A 64 1.13 -8.94 -20.06
N ALA A 65 2.46 -9.16 -20.04
CA ALA A 65 3.16 -9.67 -18.86
C ALA A 65 3.11 -8.68 -17.69
N VAL A 66 3.12 -7.38 -17.98
CA VAL A 66 2.98 -6.33 -16.96
C VAL A 66 1.59 -6.34 -16.35
N LEU A 67 0.54 -6.44 -17.18
CA LEU A 67 -0.84 -6.55 -16.69
C LEU A 67 -1.03 -7.80 -15.82
N ALA A 68 -0.45 -8.94 -16.26
CA ALA A 68 -0.51 -10.18 -15.51
C ALA A 68 0.20 -10.08 -14.15
N ALA A 69 1.37 -9.43 -14.08
CA ALA A 69 2.09 -9.21 -12.83
C ALA A 69 1.27 -8.37 -11.84
N ILE A 70 0.66 -7.29 -12.32
CA ILE A 70 -0.19 -6.43 -11.49
C ILE A 70 -1.44 -7.18 -10.99
N HIS A 71 -2.15 -7.88 -11.87
CA HIS A 71 -3.33 -8.67 -11.49
C HIS A 71 -3.02 -9.76 -10.47
N ARG A 72 -1.80 -10.33 -10.50
CA ARG A 72 -1.36 -11.36 -9.56
C ARG A 72 -0.81 -10.78 -8.26
N THR A 73 -0.81 -9.46 -8.08
CA THR A 73 -0.13 -8.80 -6.95
C THR A 73 1.37 -9.13 -6.88
N ASP A 74 1.97 -9.38 -8.05
CA ASP A 74 3.39 -9.68 -8.24
C ASP A 74 4.11 -8.50 -8.91
N ALA A 75 3.68 -7.29 -8.57
CA ALA A 75 4.25 -6.05 -9.05
C ALA A 75 4.24 -5.03 -7.91
N PHE A 76 5.39 -4.41 -7.65
CA PHE A 76 5.47 -3.30 -6.72
C PHE A 76 5.14 -2.01 -7.47
N LEU A 77 3.91 -1.53 -7.28
CA LEU A 77 3.46 -0.26 -7.84
C LEU A 77 3.96 0.89 -6.98
N THR A 78 4.94 1.62 -7.48
CA THR A 78 5.30 2.92 -6.95
C THR A 78 4.34 3.96 -7.49
N ARG A 79 3.98 4.98 -6.69
CA ARG A 79 3.21 6.15 -7.15
C ARG A 79 3.62 6.52 -8.57
N LEU A 80 2.69 6.42 -9.52
CA LEU A 80 2.96 6.73 -10.91
C LEU A 80 3.21 8.24 -11.05
N GLU A 81 4.21 8.61 -11.84
CA GLU A 81 4.35 9.97 -12.36
C GLU A 81 3.05 10.32 -13.12
N GLY A 82 2.15 11.06 -12.47
CA GLY A 82 0.79 11.32 -12.96
C GLY A 82 -0.32 11.26 -11.90
N GLU A 83 -0.09 10.57 -10.77
CA GLU A 83 -1.04 10.50 -9.65
C GLU A 83 -1.08 11.79 -8.79
N TRP A 84 -0.41 12.86 -9.23
CA TRP A 84 -0.36 14.13 -8.51
C TRP A 84 -1.66 14.94 -8.58
N CYS A 85 -2.54 14.65 -9.55
CA CYS A 85 -3.83 15.30 -9.75
C CYS A 85 -5.02 14.45 -9.31
N ILE A 86 -4.80 13.22 -8.83
CA ILE A 86 -5.81 12.47 -8.09
C ILE A 86 -5.79 13.08 -6.69
N GLY A 87 -6.84 13.84 -6.38
CA GLY A 87 -6.94 14.67 -5.18
C GLY A 87 -6.83 13.88 -3.87
N PRO A 88 -6.76 14.60 -2.73
CA PRO A 88 -6.66 13.98 -1.41
C PRO A 88 -7.89 13.18 -1.02
#